data_AF-A0A4P7BZA7-F1
#
_entry.id   AF-A0A4P7BZA7-F1
#
_cell.length_a   1.000
_cell.length_b   1.000
_cell.length_c   1.000
_cell.angle_alpha   90.00
_cell.angle_beta   90.00
_cell.angle_gamma   90.00
#
_symmetry.space_group_name_H-M   'P 1'
#
loop_
_entity.id
_entity.type
_entity.pdbx_description
1 polymer ?
#
loop_
_entity_poly.entity_id
_entity_poly.type
_entity_poly.pdbx_seq_one_letter_code
_entity_poly.pdbx_strand_id
1 'polypeptide(L)'
;MLGGHRMSAWYFAYGANMLTDVLVRRRGVIPLSSEQARLDGYQLVFSQPGLPYIEPCFASIQPIQTDSVYGVLHHLTAHAAAQIDRFEGRGLSASYDQS
;
A
#
# COMPACT_ATOMS: atom_id res chain seq x y z
N MET A 1 32.73 -2.22 -8.18
CA MET A 1 32.02 -2.80 -7.02
C MET A 1 30.61 -2.20 -7.04
N LEU A 2 29.62 -2.95 -7.51
CA LEU A 2 28.25 -2.45 -7.71
C LEU A 2 27.58 -2.22 -6.35
N GLY A 3 27.13 -1.00 -6.10
CA GLY A 3 26.45 -0.61 -4.88
C GLY A 3 25.16 -1.40 -4.70
N GLY A 4 25.07 -2.17 -3.62
CA GLY A 4 23.83 -2.82 -3.23
C GLY A 4 22.82 -1.75 -2.81
N HIS A 5 21.85 -1.45 -3.68
CA HIS A 5 20.64 -0.74 -3.25
C HIS A 5 20.10 -1.46 -2.01
N ARG A 6 19.90 -0.73 -0.92
CA ARG A 6 19.21 -1.25 0.26
C ARG A 6 17.75 -1.50 -0.16
N MET A 7 17.44 -2.74 -0.52
CA MET A 7 16.21 -3.14 -1.20
C MET A 7 15.02 -3.20 -0.22
N SER A 8 14.54 -2.03 0.19
CA SER A 8 13.34 -1.89 1.02
C SER A 8 12.40 -0.85 0.42
N ALA A 9 11.10 -1.03 0.56
CA ALA A 9 10.06 -0.15 0.02
C ALA A 9 9.13 0.35 1.13
N TRP A 10 8.42 1.44 0.85
CA TRP A 10 7.36 1.96 1.70
C TRP A 10 6.01 1.72 1.05
N TYR A 11 5.08 1.13 1.80
CA TYR A 11 3.73 0.81 1.34
C TYR A 11 2.70 1.59 2.18
N PHE A 12 2.02 2.54 1.56
CA PHE A 12 0.98 3.34 2.20
C PHE A 12 -0.37 2.64 2.10
N ALA A 13 -0.82 2.07 3.22
CA ALA A 13 -2.12 1.43 3.34
C ALA A 13 -3.18 2.44 3.80
N TYR A 14 -4.28 2.51 3.07
CA TYR A 14 -5.44 3.40 3.35
C TYR A 14 -6.77 2.63 3.42
N GLY A 15 -6.70 1.29 3.49
CA GLY A 15 -7.85 0.38 3.53
C GLY A 15 -7.62 -0.79 4.50
N ALA A 16 -8.15 -1.98 4.18
CA ALA A 16 -8.04 -3.16 5.06
C ALA A 16 -6.60 -3.53 5.46
N ASN A 17 -5.62 -3.18 4.63
CA ASN A 17 -4.19 -3.42 4.89
C ASN A 17 -3.60 -2.51 5.99
N MET A 18 -4.33 -1.51 6.50
CA MET A 18 -3.89 -0.72 7.68
C MET A 18 -3.76 -1.58 8.94
N LEU A 19 -4.49 -2.70 9.03
CA LEU A 19 -4.36 -3.67 10.10
C LEU A 19 -3.21 -4.63 9.78
N THR A 20 -2.14 -4.60 10.60
CA THR A 20 -0.99 -5.51 10.45
C THR A 20 -1.41 -6.98 10.42
N ASP A 21 -2.43 -7.37 11.19
CA ASP A 21 -2.96 -8.74 11.20
C ASP A 21 -3.54 -9.16 9.84
N VAL A 22 -4.13 -8.24 9.08
CA VAL A 22 -4.62 -8.50 7.71
C VAL A 22 -3.42 -8.71 6.78
N LEU A 23 -2.41 -7.85 6.87
CA LEU A 23 -1.18 -7.93 6.08
C LEU A 23 -0.45 -9.27 6.32
N VAL A 24 -0.30 -9.66 7.59
CA VAL A 24 0.41 -10.88 7.97
C VAL A 24 -0.42 -12.13 7.66
N ARG A 25 -1.67 -12.20 8.12
CA ARG A 25 -2.46 -13.45 8.03
C ARG A 25 -3.06 -13.69 6.64
N ARG A 26 -3.46 -12.63 5.93
CA ARG A 26 -4.11 -12.78 4.61
C ARG A 26 -3.15 -12.64 3.45
N ARG A 27 -2.09 -11.82 3.58
CA ARG A 27 -1.11 -11.58 2.50
C ARG A 27 0.25 -12.25 2.74
N GLY A 28 0.51 -12.75 3.95
CA GLY A 28 1.80 -13.37 4.28
C GLY A 28 2.96 -12.37 4.28
N VAL A 29 2.66 -11.09 4.48
CA VAL A 29 3.63 -9.99 4.43
C VAL A 29 3.87 -9.48 5.85
N ILE A 30 5.14 -9.50 6.26
CA ILE A 30 5.57 -9.03 7.58
C ILE A 30 6.34 -7.71 7.37
N PRO A 31 5.82 -6.56 7.86
CA PRO A 31 6.51 -5.30 7.75
C PRO A 31 7.66 -5.21 8.78
N LEU A 32 8.71 -4.46 8.43
CA LEU A 32 9.83 -4.11 9.32
C LEU A 32 9.40 -3.10 10.38
N SER A 33 8.55 -2.15 10.00
CA SER A 33 7.92 -1.17 10.88
C SER A 33 6.59 -0.69 10.29
N SER A 34 5.76 -0.06 11.11
CA SER A 34 4.47 0.50 10.69
C SER A 34 4.20 1.77 11.49
N GLU A 35 3.86 2.86 10.80
CA GLU A 35 3.61 4.16 11.42
C GLU A 35 2.36 4.83 10.85
N GLN A 36 1.73 5.69 11.65
CA GLN A 36 0.59 6.50 11.19
C GLN A 36 1.09 7.54 10.20
N ALA A 37 0.40 7.67 9.07
CA ALA A 37 0.79 8.58 7.99
C ALA A 37 -0.41 9.33 7.42
N ARG A 38 -0.13 10.45 6.77
CA ARG A 38 -1.09 11.31 6.09
C ARG A 38 -0.58 11.61 4.68
N LEU A 39 -1.45 11.44 3.69
CA LEU A 39 -1.18 11.72 2.29
C LEU A 39 -2.04 12.91 1.83
N ASP A 40 -1.37 14.00 1.48
CA ASP A 40 -2.01 15.27 1.11
C ASP A 40 -2.28 15.34 -0.37
N GLY A 41 -3.37 16.02 -0.75
CA GLY A 41 -3.74 16.17 -2.16
C GLY A 41 -4.52 14.98 -2.71
N TYR A 42 -5.07 14.13 -1.83
CA TYR A 42 -5.83 12.94 -2.20
C TYR A 42 -7.08 12.81 -1.33
N GLN A 43 -8.11 12.20 -1.88
CA GLN A 43 -9.33 11.83 -1.18
C GLN A 43 -9.57 10.33 -1.30
N LEU A 44 -9.98 9.72 -0.19
CA LEU A 44 -10.42 8.33 -0.14
C LEU A 44 -11.80 8.21 -0.78
N VAL A 45 -11.92 7.35 -1.78
CA VAL A 45 -13.18 7.03 -2.45
C VAL A 45 -13.43 5.53 -2.45
N PHE A 46 -14.69 5.15 -2.37
CA PHE A 46 -15.13 3.76 -2.45
C PHE A 46 -15.80 3.56 -3.81
N SER A 47 -15.02 3.66 -4.88
CA SER A 47 -15.52 3.64 -6.26
C SER A 47 -15.28 2.31 -6.97
N GLN A 48 -14.47 1.41 -6.41
CA GLN A 48 -14.11 0.16 -7.08
C GLN A 48 -15.02 -0.98 -6.61
N PRO A 49 -15.88 -1.53 -7.47
CA PRO A 49 -16.78 -2.62 -7.09
C PRO A 49 -15.94 -3.79 -6.58
N GLY A 50 -16.23 -4.21 -5.36
CA GLY A 50 -15.51 -5.32 -4.76
C GLY A 50 -16.08 -6.68 -5.17
N LEU A 51 -15.59 -7.74 -4.56
CA LEU A 51 -16.12 -9.09 -4.82
C LEU A 51 -17.48 -9.24 -4.13
N PRO A 52 -18.56 -9.57 -4.86
CA PRO A 52 -19.87 -9.83 -4.26
C PRO A 52 -19.72 -10.83 -3.11
N TYR A 53 -20.34 -10.52 -1.96
CA TYR A 53 -20.36 -11.34 -0.74
C TYR A 53 -19.06 -11.46 0.06
N ILE A 54 -17.95 -10.83 -0.36
CA ILE A 54 -16.67 -10.84 0.38
C ILE A 54 -16.24 -9.42 0.75
N GLU A 55 -16.30 -8.49 -0.19
CA GLU A 55 -15.96 -7.08 0.02
C GLU A 55 -16.80 -6.26 -0.97
N PRO A 56 -17.81 -5.48 -0.53
CA PRO A 56 -18.75 -4.85 -1.45
C PRO A 56 -18.13 -3.72 -2.27
N CYS A 57 -17.07 -3.07 -1.76
CA CYS A 57 -16.35 -2.01 -2.43
C CYS A 57 -14.90 -1.91 -1.91
N PHE A 58 -13.93 -1.81 -2.80
CA PHE A 58 -12.53 -1.56 -2.44
C PHE A 58 -12.28 -0.06 -2.30
N ALA A 59 -11.49 0.29 -1.30
CA ALA A 59 -10.96 1.64 -1.14
C ALA A 59 -10.00 1.98 -2.29
N SER A 60 -10.16 3.15 -2.88
CA SER A 60 -9.22 3.77 -3.82
C SER A 60 -9.02 5.25 -3.44
N ILE A 61 -7.97 5.89 -3.96
CA ILE A 61 -7.71 7.31 -3.71
C ILE A 61 -7.74 8.08 -5.04
N GLN A 62 -8.28 9.29 -5.01
CA GLN A 62 -8.30 10.19 -6.17
C GLN A 62 -7.57 11.50 -5.84
N PRO A 63 -6.81 12.09 -6.78
CA PRO A 63 -6.17 13.39 -6.56
C PRO A 63 -7.20 14.50 -6.36
N ILE A 64 -7.07 15.28 -5.29
CA ILE A 64 -7.85 16.49 -5.05
C ILE A 64 -7.04 17.45 -4.19
N GLN A 65 -6.99 18.73 -4.56
CA GLN A 65 -6.03 19.69 -3.97
C GLN A 65 -6.24 20.00 -2.48
N THR A 66 -7.40 19.66 -1.91
CA THR A 66 -7.83 20.17 -0.60
C THR A 66 -8.02 19.11 0.46
N ASP A 67 -7.87 17.82 0.13
CA ASP A 67 -8.17 16.72 1.05
C ASP A 67 -6.90 15.96 1.46
N SER A 68 -7.01 15.15 2.51
CA SER A 68 -5.93 14.30 3.01
C SER A 68 -6.45 12.92 3.36
N VAL A 69 -5.70 11.89 2.98
CA VAL A 69 -5.98 10.50 3.37
C VAL A 69 -5.09 10.11 4.53
N TYR A 70 -5.71 9.64 5.61
CA TYR A 70 -4.99 9.06 6.74
C TYR A 70 -4.85 7.55 6.54
N GLY A 71 -3.68 7.02 6.88
CA GLY A 71 -3.35 5.62 6.68
C GLY A 71 -2.19 5.15 7.53
N VAL A 72 -1.67 3.99 7.17
CA VAL A 72 -0.49 3.38 7.81
C VAL A 72 0.60 3.20 6.75
N LEU A 73 1.80 3.70 7.05
CA LEU A 73 2.97 3.51 6.23
C LEU A 73 3.76 2.30 6.74
N HIS A 74 3.80 1.24 5.94
CA HIS A 74 4.54 0.01 6.26
C HIS A 74 5.92 0.05 5.60
N HIS A 75 6.98 -0.18 6.38
CA HIS A 75 8.32 -0.39 5.85
C HIS A 75 8.49 -1.87 5.49
N LEU A 76 8.81 -2.18 4.24
CA LEU A 76 8.86 -3.55 3.73
C LEU A 76 10.25 -3.89 3.21
N THR A 77 10.64 -5.15 3.33
CA THR A 77 11.74 -5.70 2.51
C THR A 77 11.31 -5.78 1.05
N ALA A 78 12.26 -5.85 0.11
CA ALA A 78 11.93 -6.04 -1.30
C ALA A 78 11.18 -7.35 -1.58
N HIS A 79 11.45 -8.42 -0.81
CA HIS A 79 10.67 -9.66 -0.90
C HIS A 79 9.21 -9.42 -0.51
N ALA A 80 8.98 -8.75 0.62
CA ALA A 80 7.65 -8.40 1.11
C ALA A 80 6.90 -7.48 0.13
N ALA A 81 7.58 -6.50 -0.48
CA ALA A 81 7.00 -5.63 -1.49
C ALA A 81 6.56 -6.43 -2.74
N ALA A 82 7.41 -7.34 -3.24
CA ALA A 82 7.08 -8.21 -4.36
C ALA A 82 5.91 -9.17 -4.07
N GLN A 83 5.72 -9.57 -2.81
CA GLN A 83 4.54 -10.33 -2.40
C GLN A 83 3.27 -9.49 -2.52
N ILE A 84 3.26 -8.23 -2.08
CA ILE A 84 2.11 -7.34 -2.22
C ILE A 84 1.72 -7.16 -3.69
N ASP A 85 2.70 -6.90 -4.56
CA ASP A 85 2.50 -6.73 -6.01
C ASP A 85 1.69 -7.86 -6.64
N ARG A 86 2.02 -9.10 -6.25
CA ARG A 86 1.35 -10.30 -6.76
C ARG A 86 -0.13 -10.35 -6.38
N PHE A 87 -0.52 -9.78 -5.24
CA PHE A 87 -1.90 -9.78 -4.77
C PHE A 87 -2.71 -8.55 -5.20
N GLU A 88 -2.06 -7.42 -5.51
CA GLU A 88 -2.74 -6.20 -5.96
C GLU A 88 -2.97 -6.15 -7.48
N GLY A 89 -2.30 -7.01 -8.26
CA GLY A 89 -2.66 -7.30 -9.66
C GLY A 89 -2.51 -6.15 -10.66
N ARG A 90 -2.01 -4.98 -10.24
CA ARG A 90 -1.59 -3.84 -11.07
C ARG A 90 -0.41 -3.18 -10.35
N GLY A 91 0.80 -3.35 -10.90
CA GLY A 91 2.06 -3.25 -10.17
C GLY A 91 2.35 -1.92 -9.44
N LEU A 92 2.94 -2.05 -8.25
CA LEU A 92 3.71 -1.04 -7.52
C LEU A 92 4.99 -0.63 -8.27
N SER A 93 5.28 -1.20 -9.44
CA SER A 93 6.49 -0.85 -10.23
C SER A 93 6.40 0.49 -10.96
N ALA A 94 5.33 1.27 -10.79
CA ALA A 94 5.23 2.62 -11.32
C ALA A 94 5.20 3.62 -10.16
N SER A 95 6.34 3.84 -9.49
CA SER A 95 6.78 5.11 -8.87
C SER A 95 7.92 4.87 -7.86
N TYR A 96 9.10 4.43 -8.32
CA TYR A 96 10.36 4.76 -7.64
C TYR A 96 11.47 4.86 -8.69
N ASP A 97 11.20 5.66 -9.72
CA ASP A 97 12.22 6.27 -10.55
C ASP A 97 12.11 7.77 -10.35
N GLN A 98 12.92 8.31 -9.42
CA GLN A 98 13.33 9.71 -9.48
C GLN A 98 14.79 9.83 -8.99
N SER A 99 15.62 10.24 -9.95
CA SER A 99 16.98 10.82 -9.89
C SER A 99 18.17 9.91 -9.59
#